data_AF-A0A9E3JT45-F1
#
_entry.id   AF-A0A9E3JT45-F1
#
_cell.length_a   1.000
_cell.length_b   1.000
_cell.length_c   1.000
_cell.angle_alpha   90.00
_cell.angle_beta   90.00
_cell.angle_gamma   90.00
#
_symmetry.space_group_name_H-M   'P 1'
#
loop_
_entity.id
_entity.type
_entity.pdbx_description
1 polymer ?
#
loop_
_entity_poly.entity_id
_entity_poly.type
_entity_poly.pdbx_seq_one_letter_code
_entity_poly.pdbx_strand_id
1 'polypeptide(L)'
;MLGAFFFIAMLVLGVNGWRSIAASNGRAADALAKVEALADAADVARSAQVEFKVQVQEWKNILIRGSDPADFKKYRDGFEKSAAGTLAELDKLKTALAAQGAATDKVGAAQAALRELNDRYHAALKSYDGANPDSYRLLDQQVKGMDRAPTKQIDDIVDGIQDYAKTTMAAMRRDREAAEQAQKR
;
A
#
# COMPACT_ATOMS: atom_id res chain seq x y z
N MET A 1 -33.07 -29.80 47.80
CA MET A 1 -32.21 -30.47 46.80
C MET A 1 -32.42 -29.92 45.39
N LEU A 2 -33.65 -29.89 44.84
CA LEU A 2 -33.92 -29.37 43.48
C LEU A 2 -33.54 -27.89 43.23
N GLY A 3 -33.78 -26.99 44.18
CA GLY A 3 -33.46 -25.56 44.01
C GLY A 3 -31.96 -25.26 43.90
N ALA A 4 -31.12 -26.01 44.64
CA ALA A 4 -29.66 -25.88 44.55
C ALA A 4 -29.12 -26.37 43.19
N PHE A 5 -29.72 -27.42 42.63
CA PHE A 5 -29.39 -27.93 41.31
C PHE A 5 -29.72 -26.92 40.20
N PHE A 6 -30.89 -26.29 40.26
CA PHE A 6 -31.29 -25.23 39.32
C PHE A 6 -30.36 -24.01 39.40
N PHE A 7 -29.97 -23.59 40.60
CA PHE A 7 -29.03 -22.49 40.79
C PHE A 7 -27.64 -22.79 40.20
N ILE A 8 -27.13 -24.00 40.41
CA ILE A 8 -25.84 -24.44 39.84
C ILE A 8 -25.92 -24.50 38.31
N ALA A 9 -27.00 -25.07 37.75
CA ALA A 9 -27.20 -25.12 36.30
C ALA A 9 -27.26 -23.72 35.67
N MET A 10 -27.96 -22.78 36.31
CA MET A 10 -28.07 -21.40 35.85
C MET A 10 -26.74 -20.65 35.94
N LEU A 11 -25.93 -20.89 36.98
CA LEU A 11 -24.57 -20.36 37.10
C LEU A 11 -23.66 -20.88 35.98
N VAL A 12 -23.71 -22.18 35.68
CA VAL A 12 -22.91 -22.78 34.60
C VAL A 12 -23.30 -22.19 33.24
N LEU A 13 -24.60 -22.05 32.97
CA LEU A 13 -25.10 -21.42 31.74
C LEU A 13 -24.70 -19.93 31.66
N GLY A 14 -24.80 -19.19 32.77
CA GLY A 14 -24.42 -17.78 32.84
C GLY A 14 -22.93 -17.55 32.59
N VAL A 15 -22.06 -18.34 33.21
CA VAL A 15 -20.60 -18.25 33.03
C VAL A 15 -20.19 -18.64 31.60
N ASN A 16 -20.78 -19.70 31.04
CA ASN A 16 -20.51 -20.12 29.67
C ASN A 16 -21.04 -19.11 28.65
N GLY A 17 -22.24 -18.55 28.86
CA GLY A 17 -22.81 -17.50 28.03
C GLY A 17 -21.96 -16.23 28.06
N TRP A 18 -21.53 -15.79 29.24
CA TRP A 18 -20.66 -14.62 29.40
C TRP A 18 -19.30 -14.80 28.71
N ARG A 19 -18.67 -15.97 28.89
CA ARG A 19 -17.41 -16.32 28.19
C ARG A 19 -17.58 -16.34 26.68
N SER A 20 -18.69 -16.87 26.17
CA SER A 20 -19.01 -16.91 24.75
C SER A 20 -19.21 -15.51 24.15
N ILE A 21 -19.91 -14.63 24.87
CA ILE A 21 -20.13 -13.24 24.46
C ILE A 21 -18.80 -12.47 24.46
N ALA A 22 -17.97 -12.60 25.51
CA ALA A 22 -16.68 -11.95 25.60
C ALA A 22 -15.72 -12.39 24.48
N ALA A 23 -15.65 -13.70 24.20
CA ALA A 23 -14.84 -14.25 23.10
C ALA A 23 -15.36 -13.83 21.72
N SER A 24 -16.69 -13.65 21.56
CA SER A 24 -17.28 -13.18 20.30
C SER A 24 -17.03 -11.69 20.08
N ASN A 25 -17.06 -10.89 21.15
CA ASN A 25 -16.73 -9.47 21.08
C ASN A 25 -15.25 -9.25 20.73
N GLY A 26 -14.34 -10.06 21.29
CA GLY A 26 -12.92 -10.04 20.93
C GLY A 26 -12.67 -10.36 19.45
N ARG A 27 -13.25 -11.45 18.94
CA ARG A 27 -13.12 -11.82 17.51
C ARG A 27 -13.69 -10.77 16.56
N ALA A 28 -14.79 -10.11 16.94
CA ALA A 28 -15.36 -9.02 16.14
C ALA A 28 -14.42 -7.80 16.10
N ALA A 29 -13.82 -7.44 17.24
CA ALA A 29 -12.82 -6.37 17.30
C ALA A 29 -11.58 -6.69 16.45
N ASP A 30 -11.04 -7.91 16.55
CA ASP A 30 -9.87 -8.33 15.76
C ASP A 30 -10.17 -8.32 14.26
N ALA A 31 -11.37 -8.76 13.85
CA ALA A 31 -11.78 -8.74 12.45
C ALA A 31 -11.92 -7.32 11.91
N LEU A 32 -12.48 -6.40 12.69
CA LEU A 32 -12.57 -4.98 12.32
C LEU A 32 -11.19 -4.34 12.19
N ALA A 33 -10.31 -4.56 13.17
CA ALA A 33 -8.93 -4.06 13.13
C ALA A 33 -8.17 -4.58 11.90
N LYS A 34 -8.40 -5.84 11.52
CA LYS A 34 -7.77 -6.41 10.33
C LYS A 34 -8.32 -5.84 9.02
N VAL A 35 -9.62 -5.56 8.94
CA VAL A 35 -10.23 -4.89 7.78
C VAL A 35 -9.72 -3.46 7.65
N GLU A 36 -9.63 -2.72 8.76
CA GLU A 36 -9.07 -1.37 8.80
C GLU A 36 -7.62 -1.36 8.32
N ALA A 37 -6.78 -2.24 8.86
CA ALA A 37 -5.38 -2.35 8.43
C ALA A 37 -5.22 -2.69 6.94
N LEU A 38 -6.12 -3.49 6.37
CA LEU A 38 -6.13 -3.81 4.94
C LEU A 38 -6.58 -2.64 4.07
N ALA A 39 -7.57 -1.86 4.54
CA ALA A 39 -8.01 -0.65 3.87
C ALA A 39 -6.88 0.40 3.86
N ASP A 40 -6.23 0.62 5.00
CA ASP A 40 -5.09 1.52 5.13
C ASP A 40 -3.94 1.10 4.20
N ALA A 41 -3.60 -0.21 4.17
CA ALA A 41 -2.57 -0.70 3.27
C ALA A 41 -2.92 -0.46 1.79
N ALA A 42 -4.19 -0.61 1.40
CA ALA A 42 -4.63 -0.33 0.03
C ALA A 42 -4.52 1.16 -0.31
N ASP A 43 -4.85 2.04 0.63
CA ASP A 43 -4.78 3.48 0.42
C ASP A 43 -3.34 3.99 0.39
N VAL A 44 -2.46 3.47 1.24
CA VAL A 44 -1.02 3.74 1.18
C VAL A 44 -0.42 3.28 -0.16
N ALA A 45 -0.79 2.08 -0.64
CA ALA A 45 -0.33 1.60 -1.94
C ALA A 45 -0.79 2.47 -3.10
N ARG A 46 -2.05 2.94 -3.07
CA ARG A 46 -2.56 3.91 -4.06
C ARG A 46 -1.86 5.26 -3.96
N SER A 47 -1.56 5.73 -2.75
CA SER A 47 -0.81 6.96 -2.52
C SER A 47 0.57 6.87 -3.18
N ALA A 48 1.30 5.76 -2.96
CA ALA A 48 2.58 5.50 -3.63
C ALA A 48 2.45 5.54 -5.17
N GLN A 49 1.40 4.92 -5.72
CA GLN A 49 1.12 4.93 -7.15
C GLN A 49 0.87 6.35 -7.69
N VAL A 50 0.14 7.17 -6.95
CA VAL A 50 -0.14 8.56 -7.33
C VAL A 50 1.13 9.40 -7.30
N GLU A 51 1.92 9.33 -6.22
CA GLU A 51 3.19 10.03 -6.11
C GLU A 51 4.14 9.63 -7.24
N PHE A 52 4.21 8.34 -7.60
CA PHE A 52 5.04 7.90 -8.70
C PHE A 52 4.57 8.45 -10.06
N LYS A 53 3.25 8.51 -10.28
CA LYS A 53 2.69 9.13 -11.49
C LYS A 53 3.00 10.63 -11.55
N VAL A 54 2.98 11.32 -10.42
CA VAL A 54 3.42 12.72 -10.32
C VAL A 54 4.90 12.82 -10.69
N GLN A 55 5.77 11.97 -10.15
CA GLN A 55 7.19 11.94 -10.50
C GLN A 55 7.42 11.81 -12.02
N VAL A 56 6.76 10.85 -12.66
CA VAL A 56 6.85 10.66 -14.11
C VAL A 56 6.31 11.87 -14.88
N GLN A 57 5.26 12.51 -14.37
CA GLN A 57 4.73 13.72 -14.97
C GLN A 57 5.70 14.91 -14.84
N GLU A 58 6.34 15.08 -13.69
CA GLU A 58 7.33 16.13 -13.48
C GLU A 58 8.56 15.91 -14.35
N TRP A 59 8.98 14.66 -14.55
CA TRP A 59 10.01 14.33 -15.53
C TRP A 59 9.63 14.82 -16.94
N LYS A 60 8.41 14.55 -17.40
CA LYS A 60 7.91 15.04 -18.69
C LYS A 60 7.86 16.57 -18.74
N ASN A 61 7.47 17.22 -17.64
CA ASN A 61 7.45 18.68 -17.56
C ASN A 61 8.86 19.27 -17.70
N ILE A 62 9.88 18.64 -17.11
CA ILE A 62 11.29 19.02 -17.32
C ILE A 62 11.67 18.91 -18.80
N LEU A 63 11.30 17.83 -19.48
CA LEU A 63 11.63 17.64 -20.89
C LEU A 63 10.94 18.66 -21.82
N ILE A 64 9.71 19.08 -21.51
CA ILE A 64 8.91 19.96 -22.38
C ILE A 64 9.15 21.44 -22.07
N ARG A 65 9.31 21.79 -20.79
CA ARG A 65 9.33 23.19 -20.31
C ARG A 65 10.63 23.57 -19.61
N GLY A 66 11.59 22.66 -19.48
CA GLY A 66 12.84 22.88 -18.76
C GLY A 66 13.75 23.94 -19.38
N SER A 67 13.52 24.36 -20.63
CA SER A 67 14.30 25.43 -21.27
C SER A 67 14.27 26.75 -20.48
N ASP A 68 13.18 27.01 -19.75
CA ASP A 68 13.12 28.10 -18.80
C ASP A 68 13.74 27.66 -17.45
N PRO A 69 14.75 28.37 -16.92
CA PRO A 69 15.41 27.99 -15.66
C PRO A 69 14.49 27.94 -14.43
N ALA A 70 13.45 28.77 -14.38
CA ALA A 70 12.50 28.79 -13.28
C ALA A 70 11.57 27.56 -13.36
N ASP A 71 11.09 27.22 -14.54
CA ASP A 71 10.31 26.00 -14.78
C ASP A 71 11.14 24.74 -14.52
N PHE A 72 12.39 24.69 -15.00
CA PHE A 72 13.32 23.59 -14.70
C PHE A 72 13.46 23.36 -13.21
N LYS A 73 13.73 24.43 -12.44
CA LYS A 73 13.85 24.35 -10.99
C LYS A 73 12.55 23.83 -10.36
N LYS A 74 11.41 24.38 -10.75
CA LYS A 74 10.09 24.01 -10.21
C LYS A 74 9.80 22.52 -10.42
N TYR A 75 9.95 22.03 -11.65
CA TYR A 75 9.62 20.65 -11.99
C TYR A 75 10.65 19.66 -11.45
N ARG A 76 11.93 20.04 -11.39
CA ARG A 76 12.95 19.25 -10.69
C ARG A 76 12.63 19.10 -9.21
N ASP A 77 12.31 20.21 -8.51
CA ASP A 77 11.98 20.14 -7.08
C ASP A 77 10.71 19.29 -6.85
N GLY A 78 9.72 19.35 -7.76
CA GLY A 78 8.55 18.47 -7.75
C GLY A 78 8.87 16.99 -7.99
N PHE A 79 9.78 16.70 -8.92
CA PHE A 79 10.29 15.37 -9.19
C PHE A 79 10.97 14.76 -7.96
N GLU A 80 11.87 15.49 -7.29
CA GLU A 80 12.54 15.03 -6.07
C GLU A 80 11.54 14.75 -4.93
N LYS A 81 10.57 15.66 -4.76
CA LYS A 81 9.55 15.53 -3.72
C LYS A 81 8.70 14.28 -3.92
N SER A 82 8.23 14.05 -5.15
CA SER A 82 7.37 12.90 -5.48
C SER A 82 8.15 11.58 -5.48
N ALA A 83 9.43 11.59 -5.86
CA ALA A 83 10.33 10.44 -5.72
C ALA A 83 10.49 10.02 -4.23
N ALA A 84 10.75 11.00 -3.35
CA ALA A 84 10.83 10.77 -1.91
C ALA A 84 9.48 10.33 -1.32
N GLY A 85 8.38 10.95 -1.76
CA GLY A 85 7.01 10.60 -1.37
C GLY A 85 6.67 9.14 -1.71
N THR A 86 6.95 8.72 -2.94
CA THR A 86 6.74 7.34 -3.40
C THR A 86 7.48 6.33 -2.52
N LEU A 87 8.77 6.56 -2.25
CA LEU A 87 9.57 5.65 -1.41
C LEU A 87 9.08 5.62 0.05
N ALA A 88 8.63 6.75 0.58
CA ALA A 88 8.08 6.84 1.93
C ALA A 88 6.74 6.09 2.06
N GLU A 89 5.84 6.22 1.09
CA GLU A 89 4.59 5.46 1.06
C GLU A 89 4.85 3.95 0.93
N LEU A 90 5.82 3.53 0.10
CA LEU A 90 6.21 2.12 0.03
C LEU A 90 6.81 1.59 1.34
N ASP A 91 7.50 2.43 2.12
CA ASP A 91 8.04 2.05 3.43
C ASP A 91 6.93 1.86 4.48
N LYS A 92 5.96 2.79 4.50
CA LYS A 92 4.73 2.65 5.30
C LYS A 92 3.99 1.38 4.93
N LEU A 93 3.84 1.10 3.63
CA LEU A 93 3.18 -0.08 3.13
C LEU A 93 3.89 -1.37 3.60
N LYS A 94 5.22 -1.40 3.48
CA LYS A 94 6.04 -2.51 3.96
C LYS A 94 5.79 -2.79 5.44
N THR A 95 5.75 -1.74 6.25
CA THR A 95 5.49 -1.83 7.70
C THR A 95 4.08 -2.34 8.00
N ALA A 96 3.07 -1.80 7.31
CA ALA A 96 1.68 -2.23 7.46
C ALA A 96 1.49 -3.71 7.08
N LEU A 97 2.07 -4.14 5.96
CA LEU A 97 2.01 -5.53 5.53
C LEU A 97 2.74 -6.48 6.49
N ALA A 98 3.93 -6.10 6.98
CA ALA A 98 4.69 -6.89 7.94
C ALA A 98 3.93 -7.06 9.27
N ALA A 99 3.25 -6.01 9.75
CA ALA A 99 2.40 -6.08 10.95
C ALA A 99 1.23 -7.06 10.79
N GLN A 100 0.78 -7.29 9.56
CA GLN A 100 -0.27 -8.27 9.23
C GLN A 100 0.28 -9.67 8.91
N GLY A 101 1.60 -9.88 8.99
CA GLY A 101 2.25 -11.13 8.61
C GLY A 101 2.26 -11.40 7.09
N ALA A 102 2.02 -10.38 6.26
CA ALA A 102 2.04 -10.50 4.82
C ALA A 102 3.47 -10.40 4.26
N ALA A 103 3.73 -11.06 3.14
CA ALA A 103 5.02 -11.01 2.47
C ALA A 103 5.30 -9.61 1.90
N THR A 104 6.54 -9.13 2.04
CA THR A 104 6.94 -7.76 1.66
C THR A 104 7.96 -7.71 0.52
N ASP A 105 8.34 -8.85 -0.06
CA ASP A 105 9.40 -8.96 -1.06
C ASP A 105 9.12 -8.11 -2.30
N LYS A 106 7.86 -8.09 -2.76
CA LYS A 106 7.43 -7.27 -3.90
C LYS A 106 7.62 -5.77 -3.63
N VAL A 107 7.30 -5.32 -2.42
CA VAL A 107 7.48 -3.93 -2.00
C VAL A 107 8.97 -3.58 -1.96
N GLY A 108 9.80 -4.47 -1.40
CA GLY A 108 11.25 -4.30 -1.38
C GLY A 108 11.86 -4.22 -2.79
N ALA A 109 11.42 -5.08 -3.70
CA ALA A 109 11.86 -5.07 -5.11
C ALA A 109 11.46 -3.77 -5.82
N ALA A 110 10.24 -3.28 -5.60
CA ALA A 110 9.79 -1.99 -6.16
C ALA A 110 10.60 -0.81 -5.60
N GLN A 111 10.88 -0.79 -4.29
CA GLN A 111 11.75 0.24 -3.69
C GLN A 111 13.16 0.23 -4.30
N ALA A 112 13.74 -0.95 -4.57
CA ALA A 112 15.04 -1.06 -5.21
C ALA A 112 15.03 -0.54 -6.65
N ALA A 113 14.03 -0.94 -7.44
CA ALA A 113 13.87 -0.50 -8.82
C ALA A 113 13.63 1.03 -8.93
N LEU A 114 12.88 1.62 -8.00
CA LEU A 114 12.67 3.06 -7.93
C LEU A 114 13.95 3.83 -7.59
N ARG A 115 14.78 3.32 -6.65
CA ARG A 115 16.07 3.94 -6.36
C ARG A 115 16.98 3.93 -7.58
N GLU A 116 17.06 2.79 -8.28
CA GLU A 116 17.85 2.71 -9.52
C GLU A 116 17.30 3.65 -10.60
N LEU A 117 15.97 3.75 -10.75
CA LEU A 117 15.34 4.69 -11.67
C LEU A 117 15.73 6.14 -11.33
N ASN A 118 15.68 6.53 -10.05
CA ASN A 118 16.04 7.86 -9.59
C ASN A 118 17.51 8.17 -9.88
N ASP A 119 18.42 7.23 -9.61
CA ASP A 119 19.85 7.38 -9.91
C ASP A 119 20.10 7.64 -11.40
N ARG A 120 19.37 6.93 -12.28
CA ARG A 120 19.45 7.13 -13.73
C ARG A 120 18.91 8.50 -14.15
N TYR A 121 17.79 8.95 -13.58
CA TYR A 121 17.28 10.31 -13.82
C TYR A 121 18.26 11.39 -13.36
N HIS A 122 18.85 11.26 -12.17
CA HIS A 122 19.87 12.19 -11.69
C HIS A 122 21.11 12.20 -12.59
N ALA A 123 21.56 11.04 -13.06
CA ALA A 123 22.67 10.96 -14.01
C ALA A 123 22.33 11.67 -15.32
N ALA A 124 21.12 11.50 -15.84
CA ALA A 124 20.67 12.18 -17.05
C ALA A 124 20.61 13.70 -16.87
N LEU A 125 20.10 14.19 -15.73
CA LEU A 125 20.03 15.62 -15.41
C LEU A 125 21.40 16.31 -15.36
N LYS A 126 22.50 15.59 -15.09
CA LYS A 126 23.86 16.15 -15.16
C LYS A 126 24.28 16.53 -16.57
N SER A 127 23.71 15.88 -17.58
CA SER A 127 23.95 16.18 -19.00
C SER A 127 23.04 17.29 -19.54
N TYR A 128 22.16 17.86 -18.70
CA TYR A 128 21.26 18.93 -19.10
C TYR A 128 22.02 20.23 -19.36
N ASP A 129 21.91 20.74 -20.58
CA ASP A 129 22.33 22.08 -20.97
C ASP A 129 21.11 22.90 -21.44
N GLY A 130 20.72 23.90 -20.65
CA GLY A 130 19.60 24.79 -20.97
C GLY A 130 19.87 25.76 -22.13
N ALA A 131 21.13 25.94 -22.54
CA ALA A 131 21.49 26.71 -23.73
C ALA A 131 21.42 25.87 -25.01
N ASN A 132 21.35 24.54 -24.88
CA ASN A 132 21.29 23.62 -26.01
C ASN A 132 19.83 23.17 -26.28
N PRO A 133 19.22 23.61 -27.40
CA PRO A 133 17.86 23.22 -27.77
C PRO A 133 17.72 21.75 -28.20
N ASP A 134 18.77 20.93 -28.17
CA ASP A 134 18.67 19.46 -28.35
C ASP A 134 18.87 18.68 -27.04
N SER A 135 19.20 19.36 -25.93
CA SER A 135 19.50 18.73 -24.63
C SER A 135 18.35 17.86 -24.14
N TYR A 136 17.09 18.31 -24.25
CA TYR A 136 15.91 17.52 -23.84
C TYR A 136 15.78 16.20 -24.61
N ARG A 137 16.21 16.16 -25.87
CA ARG A 137 16.15 14.95 -26.71
C ARG A 137 17.18 13.92 -26.23
N LEU A 138 18.34 14.39 -25.80
CA LEU A 138 19.39 13.57 -25.23
C LEU A 138 18.95 12.98 -23.88
N LEU A 139 18.33 13.79 -23.03
CA LEU A 139 17.74 13.36 -21.76
C LEU A 139 16.65 12.30 -21.95
N ASP A 140 15.68 12.54 -22.86
CA ASP A 140 14.61 11.58 -23.13
C ASP A 140 15.18 10.24 -23.60
N GLN A 141 16.13 10.25 -24.54
CA GLN A 141 16.75 9.04 -25.07
C GLN A 141 17.45 8.19 -23.99
N GLN A 142 18.07 8.83 -23.01
CA GLN A 142 18.80 8.14 -21.95
C GLN A 142 17.89 7.37 -20.99
N VAL A 143 16.65 7.83 -20.77
CA VAL A 143 15.75 7.27 -19.75
C VAL A 143 14.43 6.74 -20.30
N LYS A 144 14.27 6.74 -21.62
CA LYS A 144 13.05 6.35 -22.31
C LYS A 144 12.57 4.97 -21.89
N GLY A 145 11.37 4.91 -21.30
CA GLY A 145 10.70 3.67 -20.94
C GLY A 145 11.23 2.97 -19.69
N MET A 146 12.20 3.56 -18.98
CA MET A 146 12.70 3.02 -17.70
C MET A 146 11.64 3.06 -16.60
N ASP A 147 10.67 3.98 -16.71
CA ASP A 147 9.52 4.12 -15.81
C ASP A 147 8.51 2.96 -15.94
N ARG A 148 8.51 2.21 -17.04
CA ARG A 148 7.50 1.16 -17.29
C ARG A 148 7.59 0.00 -16.30
N ALA A 149 8.80 -0.45 -15.99
CA ALA A 149 8.98 -1.57 -15.07
C ALA A 149 8.58 -1.19 -13.63
N PRO A 150 9.01 -0.04 -13.07
CA PRO A 150 8.52 0.44 -11.78
C PRO A 150 7.02 0.74 -11.75
N THR A 151 6.44 1.27 -12.85
CA THR A 151 4.98 1.44 -12.98
C THR A 151 4.28 0.10 -12.78
N LYS A 152 4.69 -0.92 -13.54
CA LYS A 152 4.10 -2.25 -13.45
C LYS A 152 4.25 -2.85 -12.05
N GLN A 153 5.41 -2.69 -11.41
CA GLN A 153 5.63 -3.21 -10.06
C GLN A 153 4.70 -2.58 -9.04
N ILE A 154 4.48 -1.26 -9.10
CA ILE A 154 3.54 -0.58 -8.20
C ILE A 154 2.10 -1.01 -8.50
N ASP A 155 1.72 -1.12 -9.76
CA ASP A 155 0.39 -1.62 -10.16
C ASP A 155 0.15 -3.04 -9.62
N ASP A 156 1.12 -3.95 -9.80
CA ASP A 156 1.06 -5.33 -9.29
C ASP A 156 0.96 -5.39 -7.75
N ILE A 157 1.56 -4.43 -7.04
CA ILE A 157 1.45 -4.29 -5.58
C ILE A 157 0.04 -3.86 -5.20
N VAL A 158 -0.50 -2.83 -5.85
CA VAL A 158 -1.86 -2.32 -5.59
C VAL A 158 -2.89 -3.42 -5.83
N ASP A 159 -2.80 -4.12 -6.96
CA ASP A 159 -3.70 -5.22 -7.31
C ASP A 159 -3.57 -6.37 -6.31
N GLY A 160 -2.34 -6.75 -5.94
CA GLY A 160 -2.09 -7.79 -4.95
C GLY A 160 -2.69 -7.49 -3.58
N ILE A 161 -2.65 -6.24 -3.12
CA ILE A 161 -3.25 -5.82 -1.85
C ILE A 161 -4.78 -5.84 -1.94
N GLN A 162 -5.36 -5.37 -3.04
CA GLN A 162 -6.80 -5.42 -3.24
C GLN A 162 -7.31 -6.87 -3.25
N ASP A 163 -6.60 -7.78 -3.90
CA ASP A 163 -6.97 -9.19 -3.95
C ASP A 163 -6.78 -9.89 -2.60
N TYR A 164 -5.72 -9.56 -1.88
CA TYR A 164 -5.52 -10.04 -0.51
C TYR A 164 -6.64 -9.56 0.43
N ALA A 165 -7.03 -8.28 0.32
CA ALA A 165 -8.13 -7.71 1.09
C ALA A 165 -9.47 -8.40 0.78
N LYS A 166 -9.82 -8.53 -0.51
CA LYS A 166 -11.05 -9.22 -0.95
C LYS A 166 -11.10 -10.67 -0.44
N THR A 167 -9.99 -11.40 -0.58
CA THR A 167 -9.91 -12.82 -0.17
C THR A 167 -10.06 -12.96 1.34
N THR A 168 -9.40 -12.08 2.10
CA THR A 168 -9.47 -12.06 3.57
C THR A 168 -10.89 -11.74 4.04
N MET A 169 -11.54 -10.73 3.46
CA MET A 169 -12.93 -10.39 3.79
C MET A 169 -13.91 -11.51 3.44
N ALA A 170 -13.71 -12.21 2.32
CA ALA A 170 -14.52 -13.36 1.93
C ALA A 170 -14.34 -14.56 2.87
N ALA A 171 -13.12 -14.80 3.37
CA ALA A 171 -12.87 -15.81 4.40
C ALA A 171 -13.58 -15.46 5.71
N MET A 172 -13.44 -14.22 6.19
CA MET A 172 -14.10 -13.75 7.41
C MET A 172 -15.63 -13.86 7.35
N ARG A 173 -16.24 -13.57 6.19
CA ARG A 173 -17.69 -13.74 5.98
C ARG A 173 -18.11 -15.20 6.11
N ARG A 174 -17.38 -16.12 5.46
CA ARG A 174 -17.65 -17.57 5.55
C ARG A 174 -17.51 -18.10 6.98
N ASP A 175 -16.47 -17.67 7.70
CA ASP A 175 -16.24 -18.07 9.09
C ASP A 175 -17.38 -17.59 10.01
N ARG A 176 -17.88 -16.37 9.78
CA ARG A 176 -19.03 -15.83 10.51
C ARG A 176 -20.31 -16.63 10.22
N GLU A 177 -20.60 -16.90 8.96
CA GLU A 177 -21.78 -17.69 8.56
C GLU A 177 -21.75 -19.11 9.15
N ALA A 178 -20.58 -19.76 9.14
CA ALA A 178 -20.40 -21.08 9.74
C ALA A 178 -20.61 -21.06 11.26
N ALA A 179 -20.10 -20.02 11.95
CA ALA A 179 -20.31 -19.85 13.39
C ALA A 179 -21.79 -19.62 13.75
N GLU A 180 -22.51 -18.82 12.94
CA GLU A 180 -23.94 -18.59 13.12
C GLU A 180 -24.77 -19.86 12.87
N GLN A 181 -24.38 -20.71 11.93
CA GLN A 181 -25.04 -22.00 11.68
C GLN A 181 -24.78 -23.02 12.79
N ALA A 182 -23.57 -23.06 13.35
CA ALA A 182 -23.21 -23.94 14.45
C ALA A 182 -23.95 -23.61 15.75
N GLN A 183 -24.32 -22.33 15.97
CA GLN A 183 -25.13 -21.91 17.12
C GLN A 183 -26.62 -22.24 16.98
N LYS A 184 -27.10 -22.51 15.76
CA LYS A 184 -28.51 -22.86 15.47
C LYS A 184 -28.78 -24.38 15.49
N ARG A 185 -27.75 -25.21 15.49
CA ARG A 185 -27.83 -26.69 15.58
C ARG A 185 -27.69 -27.14 17.03
#